data_AF-A0A066YQC5-F1
#
_entry.id   AF-A0A066YQC5-F1
#
_cell.length_a   1.000
_cell.length_b   1.000
_cell.length_c   1.000
_cell.angle_alpha   90.00
_cell.angle_beta   90.00
_cell.angle_gamma   90.00
#
_symmetry.space_group_name_H-M   'P 1'
#
loop_
_entity.id
_entity.type
_entity.pdbx_description
1 polymer ?
#
loop_
_entity_poly.entity_id
_entity_poly.type
_entity_poly.pdbx_seq_one_letter_code
_entity_poly.pdbx_strand_id
1 'polypeptide(L)'
;MHSPTSTDTLAADADPLGRERSHLAASRAALTAMREDVEALDLRDVTGTWVSALVLQKQIDERIKALADLAHTPLFFGRLDYLHAISEADSEGSGGEQFYIGRRHVHDADGDPMVIDWRAPVSQPFYRASRKDPMDVAKRRRFGYTGGELTAYEDENLSDPDEGDTRSALLAAEIEKPRVGPMRDIVATIQPEQDEIVRADISGTVCVQGAPGTGKTAVGLHRVAYLLYAHRERLARTGTLVVGPNRSFLQYIEQVLPALGELDVAQATVQELVGHVEVRGADSAEAARIKGDARMARVLRNAVRAGITLPTEPCVVVRGSRRWRVPAYELEEIVRELMAREIRYGAAAEALPQRIAHAVLVKMEHGGEAPTTGCRTRWPGTPP
;
A
#
# COMPACT_ATOMS: atom_id res chain seq x y z
N MET A 1 -33.65 40.43 -34.63
CA MET A 1 -33.30 40.20 -33.22
C MET A 1 -34.41 39.39 -32.60
N HIS A 2 -34.33 38.06 -32.71
CA HIS A 2 -35.25 37.15 -32.02
C HIS A 2 -34.50 36.57 -30.83
N SER A 3 -34.95 36.93 -29.62
CA SER A 3 -34.55 36.29 -28.38
C SER A 3 -34.94 34.82 -28.44
N PRO A 4 -34.04 33.87 -28.14
CA PRO A 4 -34.44 32.48 -27.98
C PRO A 4 -35.28 32.36 -26.70
N THR A 5 -36.50 31.89 -26.90
CA THR A 5 -37.54 31.64 -25.91
C THR A 5 -37.11 30.54 -24.94
N SER A 6 -37.50 30.68 -23.68
CA SER A 6 -37.28 29.83 -22.51
C SER A 6 -37.76 28.36 -22.61
N THR A 7 -37.96 27.83 -23.81
CA THR A 7 -38.50 26.50 -24.08
C THR A 7 -37.40 25.44 -24.26
N ASP A 8 -36.18 25.84 -24.62
CA ASP A 8 -35.06 24.92 -24.88
C ASP A 8 -34.46 24.32 -23.59
N THR A 9 -34.56 25.04 -22.47
CA THR A 9 -34.07 24.58 -21.16
C THR A 9 -34.95 23.48 -20.54
N LEU A 10 -36.23 23.40 -20.92
CA LEU A 10 -37.18 22.41 -20.39
C LEU A 10 -37.05 21.03 -21.07
N ALA A 11 -36.45 20.95 -22.26
CA ALA A 11 -36.25 19.69 -22.98
C ALA A 11 -35.01 18.91 -22.49
N ALA A 12 -34.02 19.60 -21.91
CA ALA A 12 -32.80 18.99 -21.38
C ALA A 12 -33.05 18.11 -20.13
N ASP A 13 -34.22 18.25 -19.48
CA ASP A 13 -34.57 17.50 -18.26
C ASP A 13 -35.39 16.22 -18.52
N ALA A 14 -35.72 15.91 -19.78
CA ALA A 14 -36.65 14.84 -20.14
C ALA A 14 -36.09 13.40 -20.05
N ASP A 15 -34.77 13.22 -20.04
CA ASP A 15 -34.14 11.90 -19.83
C ASP A 15 -32.86 12.02 -18.96
N PRO A 16 -33.01 12.03 -17.62
CA PRO A 16 -31.88 12.02 -16.71
C PRO A 16 -30.95 10.82 -16.96
N LEU A 17 -31.47 9.62 -17.15
CA LEU A 17 -30.64 8.42 -17.32
C LEU A 17 -29.85 8.45 -18.64
N GLY A 18 -30.45 8.96 -19.72
CA GLY A 18 -29.77 9.16 -21.00
C GLY A 18 -28.61 10.15 -20.93
N ARG A 19 -28.74 11.23 -20.14
CA ARG A 19 -27.62 12.16 -19.86
C ARG A 19 -26.48 11.45 -19.15
N GLU A 20 -26.76 10.67 -18.12
CA GLU A 20 -25.73 9.95 -17.36
C GLU A 20 -25.04 8.87 -18.19
N ARG A 21 -25.78 8.19 -19.08
CA ARG A 21 -25.20 7.27 -20.07
C ARG A 21 -24.28 7.97 -21.05
N SER A 22 -24.67 9.16 -21.51
CA SER A 22 -23.86 9.98 -22.40
C SER A 22 -22.58 10.45 -21.71
N HIS A 23 -22.68 10.89 -20.45
CA HIS A 23 -21.52 11.26 -19.62
C HIS A 23 -20.56 10.07 -19.40
N LEU A 24 -21.09 8.88 -19.14
CA LEU A 24 -20.29 7.65 -19.03
C LEU A 24 -19.55 7.31 -20.32
N ALA A 25 -20.22 7.43 -21.47
CA ALA A 25 -19.61 7.19 -22.77
C ALA A 25 -18.50 8.21 -23.06
N ALA A 26 -18.74 9.50 -22.78
CA ALA A 26 -17.75 10.55 -22.93
C ALA A 26 -16.54 10.35 -22.00
N SER A 27 -16.78 9.98 -20.74
CA SER A 27 -15.72 9.67 -19.76
C SER A 27 -14.87 8.47 -20.20
N ARG A 28 -15.45 7.45 -20.84
CA ARG A 28 -14.69 6.32 -21.41
C ARG A 28 -13.84 6.73 -22.60
N ALA A 29 -14.36 7.59 -23.47
CA ALA A 29 -13.61 8.14 -24.59
C ALA A 29 -12.41 8.96 -24.07
N ALA A 30 -12.64 9.81 -23.07
CA ALA A 30 -11.61 10.60 -22.41
C ALA A 30 -10.53 9.72 -21.75
N LEU A 31 -10.92 8.66 -21.02
CA LEU A 31 -9.96 7.70 -20.46
C LEU A 31 -9.13 7.01 -21.55
N THR A 32 -9.73 6.71 -22.69
CA THR A 32 -9.03 6.12 -23.84
C THR A 32 -8.00 7.10 -24.40
N ALA A 33 -8.40 8.37 -24.59
CA ALA A 33 -7.50 9.43 -25.04
C ALA A 33 -6.34 9.66 -24.06
N MET A 34 -6.61 9.74 -22.74
CA MET A 34 -5.58 9.84 -21.70
C MET A 34 -4.56 8.70 -21.79
N ARG A 35 -5.01 7.48 -22.11
CA ARG A 35 -4.13 6.33 -22.29
C ARG A 35 -3.30 6.44 -23.56
N GLU A 36 -3.92 6.81 -24.67
CA GLU A 36 -3.24 7.03 -25.96
C GLU A 36 -2.18 8.12 -25.85
N ASP A 37 -2.45 9.22 -25.14
CA ASP A 37 -1.50 10.29 -24.89
C ASP A 37 -0.25 9.80 -24.14
N VAL A 38 -0.45 8.96 -23.11
CA VAL A 38 0.66 8.36 -22.34
C VAL A 38 1.44 7.35 -23.19
N GLU A 39 0.76 6.58 -24.04
CA GLU A 39 1.39 5.62 -24.97
C GLU A 39 2.17 6.32 -26.09
N ALA A 40 1.76 7.52 -26.49
CA ALA A 40 2.39 8.33 -27.51
C ALA A 40 3.63 9.12 -27.02
N LEU A 41 3.91 9.13 -25.71
CA LEU A 41 5.09 9.78 -25.15
C LEU A 41 6.39 9.15 -25.71
N ASP A 42 7.06 9.86 -26.63
CA ASP A 42 8.36 9.44 -27.17
C ASP A 42 9.49 9.84 -26.21
N LEU A 43 10.15 8.83 -25.62
CA LEU A 43 11.18 9.00 -24.60
C LEU A 43 12.60 9.11 -25.16
N ARG A 44 12.75 9.03 -26.49
CA ARG A 44 14.07 8.99 -27.14
C ARG A 44 14.92 10.24 -26.89
N ASP A 45 14.29 11.40 -26.63
CA ASP A 45 14.98 12.68 -26.48
C ASP A 45 15.11 13.19 -25.04
N VAL A 46 14.54 12.49 -24.03
CA VAL A 46 14.34 13.07 -22.68
C VAL A 46 15.40 12.63 -21.65
N THR A 47 16.17 11.56 -21.90
CA THR A 47 17.02 10.96 -20.84
C THR A 47 18.51 10.99 -21.13
N GLY A 48 19.27 11.75 -20.33
CA GLY A 48 20.73 11.81 -20.38
C GLY A 48 21.47 10.59 -19.80
N THR A 49 20.77 9.58 -19.27
CA THR A 49 21.36 8.34 -18.74
C THR A 49 20.41 7.16 -18.92
N TRP A 50 20.94 5.97 -19.24
CA TRP A 50 20.15 4.74 -19.46
C TRP A 50 19.33 4.30 -18.22
N VAL A 51 19.80 4.59 -17.01
CA VAL A 51 19.08 4.29 -15.76
C VAL A 51 17.82 5.16 -15.64
N SER A 52 17.91 6.44 -15.98
CA SER A 52 16.76 7.35 -15.98
C SER A 52 15.74 6.94 -17.04
N ALA A 53 16.20 6.47 -18.21
CA ALA A 53 15.32 5.91 -19.24
C ALA A 53 14.54 4.70 -18.74
N LEU A 54 15.22 3.77 -18.05
CA LEU A 54 14.59 2.57 -17.51
C LEU A 54 13.55 2.88 -16.43
N VAL A 55 13.85 3.84 -15.54
CA VAL A 55 12.91 4.29 -14.50
C VAL A 55 11.70 4.98 -15.12
N LEU A 56 11.92 5.86 -16.10
CA LEU A 56 10.86 6.58 -16.78
C LEU A 56 9.95 5.63 -17.58
N GLN A 57 10.53 4.65 -18.27
CA GLN A 57 9.77 3.61 -18.97
C GLN A 57 8.90 2.82 -17.98
N LYS A 58 9.45 2.42 -16.82
CA LYS A 58 8.68 1.72 -15.79
C LYS A 58 7.49 2.55 -15.29
N GLN A 59 7.69 3.86 -15.08
CA GLN A 59 6.62 4.77 -14.65
C GLN A 59 5.53 4.92 -15.71
N ILE A 60 5.90 4.97 -16.99
CA ILE A 60 4.95 5.01 -18.11
C ILE A 60 4.17 3.70 -18.19
N ASP A 61 4.84 2.55 -18.10
CA ASP A 61 4.19 1.23 -18.11
C ASP A 61 3.19 1.09 -16.93
N GLU A 62 3.57 1.57 -15.74
CA GLU A 62 2.70 1.63 -14.57
C GLU A 62 1.50 2.56 -14.81
N ARG A 63 1.71 3.72 -15.44
CA ARG A 63 0.65 4.66 -15.77
C ARG A 63 -0.32 4.10 -16.81
N ILE A 64 0.17 3.43 -17.86
CA ILE A 64 -0.66 2.77 -18.88
C ILE A 64 -1.52 1.68 -18.23
N LYS A 65 -0.93 0.86 -17.36
CA LYS A 65 -1.67 -0.17 -16.61
C LYS A 65 -2.76 0.44 -15.73
N ALA A 66 -2.47 1.57 -15.07
CA ALA A 66 -3.46 2.27 -14.26
C ALA A 66 -4.63 2.87 -15.08
N LEU A 67 -4.37 3.21 -16.35
CA LEU A 67 -5.39 3.73 -17.29
C LEU A 67 -6.15 2.64 -18.04
N ALA A 68 -5.86 1.36 -17.83
CA ALA A 68 -6.58 0.27 -18.47
C ALA A 68 -8.08 0.33 -18.13
N ASP A 69 -8.92 0.42 -19.17
CA ASP A 69 -10.37 0.37 -19.02
C ASP A 69 -10.82 -1.08 -18.83
N LEU A 70 -11.53 -1.33 -17.74
CA LEU A 70 -12.13 -2.63 -17.45
C LEU A 70 -13.60 -2.53 -17.82
N ALA A 71 -14.00 -3.09 -18.96
CA ALA A 71 -15.34 -2.91 -19.54
C ALA A 71 -16.51 -3.21 -18.57
N HIS A 72 -16.32 -4.11 -17.61
CA HIS A 72 -17.33 -4.49 -16.63
C HIS A 72 -17.32 -3.65 -15.33
N THR A 73 -16.32 -2.78 -15.16
CA THR A 73 -16.17 -1.90 -14.00
C THR A 73 -16.67 -0.51 -14.35
N PRO A 74 -17.65 0.04 -13.62
CA PRO A 74 -18.13 1.39 -13.90
C PRO A 74 -17.08 2.43 -13.50
N LEU A 75 -16.92 3.47 -14.33
CA LEU A 75 -15.97 4.56 -14.09
C LEU A 75 -16.35 5.38 -12.86
N PHE A 76 -17.63 5.71 -12.73
CA PHE A 76 -18.21 6.39 -11.56
C PHE A 76 -19.38 5.59 -10.99
N PHE A 77 -19.62 5.70 -9.70
CA PHE A 77 -20.71 5.01 -9.00
C PHE A 77 -21.68 5.95 -8.30
N GLY A 78 -21.34 7.24 -8.22
CA GLY A 78 -22.22 8.26 -7.70
C GLY A 78 -21.92 9.64 -8.24
N ARG A 79 -22.76 10.60 -7.88
CA ARG A 79 -22.59 12.03 -8.15
C ARG A 79 -23.01 12.83 -6.92
N LEU A 80 -22.27 13.89 -6.65
CA LEU A 80 -22.59 14.90 -5.65
C LEU A 80 -22.96 16.20 -6.35
N ASP A 81 -24.10 16.76 -5.98
CA ASP A 81 -24.50 18.12 -6.35
C ASP A 81 -24.41 18.98 -5.08
N TYR A 82 -23.52 19.96 -5.08
CA TYR A 82 -23.27 20.89 -3.97
C TYR A 82 -24.19 22.10 -4.06
N LEU A 83 -24.47 22.71 -2.90
CA LEU A 83 -25.26 23.95 -2.81
C LEU A 83 -24.47 25.16 -3.31
N HIS A 84 -23.15 25.13 -3.15
CA HIS A 84 -22.24 26.19 -3.57
C HIS A 84 -21.11 25.60 -4.40
N ALA A 85 -20.62 26.39 -5.36
CA ALA A 85 -19.47 26.01 -6.17
C ALA A 85 -18.24 25.82 -5.27
N ILE A 86 -17.63 24.63 -5.36
CA ILE A 86 -16.37 24.32 -4.71
C ILE A 86 -15.24 24.97 -5.50
N SER A 87 -14.25 25.51 -4.78
CA SER A 87 -13.09 26.14 -5.39
C SER A 87 -12.14 25.10 -5.99
N GLU A 88 -11.41 25.45 -7.05
CA GLU A 88 -10.39 24.58 -7.66
C GLU A 88 -9.34 24.07 -6.65
N ALA A 89 -9.06 24.85 -5.60
CA ALA A 89 -8.11 24.48 -4.56
C ALA A 89 -8.59 23.29 -3.71
N ASP A 90 -9.91 23.12 -3.57
CA ASP A 90 -10.52 22.12 -2.70
C ASP A 90 -10.93 20.84 -3.45
N SER A 91 -10.85 20.85 -4.79
CA SER A 91 -11.38 19.80 -5.69
C SER A 91 -10.36 19.29 -6.71
N GLU A 92 -9.07 19.33 -6.38
CA GLU A 92 -7.98 18.85 -7.25
C GLU A 92 -7.92 19.54 -8.62
N GLY A 93 -8.17 20.85 -8.66
CA GLY A 93 -7.98 21.70 -9.84
C GLY A 93 -9.23 21.96 -10.66
N SER A 94 -10.44 21.69 -10.14
CA SER A 94 -11.69 21.94 -10.88
C SER A 94 -12.79 22.55 -10.04
N GLY A 95 -13.11 23.81 -10.32
CA GLY A 95 -14.27 24.46 -9.73
C GLY A 95 -15.58 23.84 -10.22
N GLY A 96 -16.60 23.80 -9.38
CA GLY A 96 -17.91 23.34 -9.82
C GLY A 96 -18.86 22.97 -8.70
N GLU A 97 -20.09 22.67 -9.10
CA GLU A 97 -21.18 22.27 -8.21
C GLU A 97 -21.51 20.77 -8.36
N GLN A 98 -21.05 20.11 -9.42
CA GLN A 98 -21.39 18.72 -9.73
C GLN A 98 -20.13 17.88 -9.89
N PHE A 99 -20.00 16.84 -9.06
CA PHE A 99 -18.83 15.96 -9.08
C PHE A 99 -19.25 14.50 -9.19
N TYR A 100 -18.81 13.85 -10.27
CA TYR A 100 -18.96 12.41 -10.45
C TYR A 100 -17.88 11.68 -9.66
N ILE A 101 -18.27 10.76 -8.79
CA ILE A 101 -17.34 10.04 -7.90
C ILE A 101 -17.10 8.64 -8.43
N GLY A 102 -15.83 8.30 -8.61
CA GLY A 102 -15.38 7.06 -9.22
C GLY A 102 -14.13 6.46 -8.59
N ARG A 103 -13.64 5.38 -9.18
CA ARG A 103 -12.47 4.64 -8.66
C ARG A 103 -11.14 5.28 -9.02
N ARG A 104 -11.16 6.15 -10.02
CA ARG A 104 -10.00 6.83 -10.58
C ARG A 104 -10.41 8.19 -11.11
N HIS A 105 -9.45 9.09 -11.18
CA HIS A 105 -9.61 10.37 -11.83
C HIS A 105 -9.64 10.21 -13.37
N VAL A 106 -10.55 10.92 -14.03
CA VAL A 106 -10.66 11.04 -15.49
C VAL A 106 -10.91 12.50 -15.83
N HIS A 107 -10.20 13.04 -16.82
CA HIS A 107 -10.39 14.39 -17.34
C HIS A 107 -10.54 14.37 -18.86
N ASP A 108 -11.16 15.41 -19.40
CA ASP A 108 -11.25 15.64 -20.84
C ASP A 108 -9.97 16.26 -21.43
N ALA A 109 -10.00 16.61 -22.72
CA ALA A 109 -8.84 17.15 -23.41
C ALA A 109 -8.40 18.54 -22.91
N ASP A 110 -9.30 19.30 -22.29
CA ASP A 110 -9.01 20.62 -21.73
C ASP A 110 -8.49 20.52 -20.29
N GLY A 111 -8.54 19.32 -19.69
CA GLY A 111 -8.10 19.02 -18.35
C GLY A 111 -9.22 19.11 -17.30
N ASP A 112 -10.46 19.33 -17.73
CA ASP A 112 -11.61 19.41 -16.83
C ASP A 112 -11.98 17.99 -16.34
N PRO A 113 -12.12 17.75 -15.04
CA PRO A 113 -12.39 16.43 -14.51
C PRO A 113 -13.82 16.00 -14.82
N MET A 114 -13.91 14.86 -15.49
CA MET A 114 -15.15 14.15 -15.76
C MET A 114 -15.51 13.19 -14.64
N VAL A 115 -14.51 12.65 -13.93
CA VAL A 115 -14.65 11.74 -12.79
C VAL A 115 -13.59 12.07 -11.73
N ILE A 116 -14.04 12.25 -10.50
CA ILE A 116 -13.20 12.46 -9.32
C ILE A 116 -12.94 11.12 -8.63
N ASP A 117 -11.70 10.93 -8.18
CA ASP A 117 -11.32 9.76 -7.40
C ASP A 117 -11.99 9.76 -6.01
N TRP A 118 -12.53 8.63 -5.59
CA TRP A 118 -13.14 8.45 -4.26
C TRP A 118 -12.19 8.73 -3.09
N ARG A 119 -10.88 8.80 -3.34
CA ARG A 119 -9.86 9.11 -2.33
C ARG A 119 -9.68 10.61 -2.14
N ALA A 120 -10.14 11.42 -3.09
CA ALA A 120 -10.12 12.88 -3.03
C ALA A 120 -10.81 13.39 -1.74
N PRO A 121 -10.38 14.53 -1.17
CA PRO A 121 -11.11 15.18 -0.07
C PRO A 121 -12.54 15.57 -0.46
N VAL A 122 -12.73 16.10 -1.68
CA VAL A 122 -14.05 16.54 -2.19
C VAL A 122 -15.07 15.40 -2.36
N SER A 123 -14.64 14.14 -2.31
CA SER A 123 -15.55 12.98 -2.37
C SER A 123 -15.97 12.49 -0.97
N GLN A 124 -15.36 12.97 0.10
CA GLN A 124 -15.69 12.58 1.48
C GLN A 124 -17.19 12.73 1.82
N PRO A 125 -17.87 13.82 1.41
CA PRO A 125 -19.30 13.97 1.64
C PRO A 125 -20.15 12.86 1.02
N PHE A 126 -19.69 12.18 -0.03
CA PHE A 126 -20.41 11.04 -0.61
C PHE A 126 -20.68 9.96 0.43
N TYR A 127 -19.75 9.74 1.35
CA TYR A 127 -19.85 8.73 2.40
C TYR A 127 -20.44 9.27 3.69
N ARG A 128 -20.04 10.46 4.12
CA ARG A 128 -20.37 10.99 5.45
C ARG A 128 -21.60 11.89 5.49
N ALA A 129 -21.92 12.56 4.38
CA ALA A 129 -23.04 13.49 4.38
C ALA A 129 -24.35 12.77 4.69
N SER A 130 -25.14 13.42 5.52
CA SER A 130 -26.46 12.97 5.96
C SER A 130 -27.39 14.17 6.04
N ARG A 131 -28.71 13.98 6.12
CA ARG A 131 -29.63 15.13 6.30
C ARG A 131 -29.35 15.95 7.57
N LYS A 132 -28.74 15.34 8.60
CA LYS A 132 -28.36 16.04 9.85
C LYS A 132 -27.09 16.87 9.69
N ASP A 133 -26.21 16.43 8.81
CA ASP A 133 -24.97 17.11 8.46
C ASP A 133 -24.72 16.94 6.96
N PRO A 134 -25.33 17.82 6.12
CA PRO A 134 -25.27 17.68 4.67
C PRO A 134 -23.89 17.95 4.07
N MET A 135 -22.96 18.55 4.83
CA MET A 135 -21.62 18.90 4.35
C MET A 135 -21.63 19.70 3.04
N ASP A 136 -22.55 20.67 2.92
CA ASP A 136 -22.80 21.51 1.73
C ASP A 136 -23.32 20.75 0.48
N VAL A 137 -23.64 19.46 0.61
CA VAL A 137 -24.25 18.67 -0.46
C VAL A 137 -25.76 18.91 -0.50
N ALA A 138 -26.27 19.38 -1.63
CA ALA A 138 -27.70 19.44 -1.92
C ALA A 138 -28.26 18.04 -2.16
N LYS A 139 -27.61 17.29 -3.06
CA LYS A 139 -28.13 16.03 -3.56
C LYS A 139 -27.02 15.01 -3.81
N ARG A 140 -27.30 13.77 -3.44
CA ARG A 140 -26.44 12.60 -3.68
C ARG A 140 -27.16 11.64 -4.61
N ARG A 141 -26.59 11.40 -5.79
CA ARG A 141 -27.08 10.40 -6.75
C ARG A 141 -26.22 9.15 -6.68
N ARG A 142 -26.85 7.98 -6.60
CA ARG A 142 -26.21 6.66 -6.70
C ARG A 142 -26.59 5.99 -8.00
N PHE A 143 -25.67 5.25 -8.59
CA PHE A 143 -25.87 4.61 -9.89
C PHE A 143 -25.90 3.09 -9.78
N GLY A 144 -26.87 2.48 -10.47
CA GLY A 144 -27.03 1.04 -10.59
C GLY A 144 -26.48 0.55 -11.93
N TYR A 145 -25.66 -0.50 -11.87
CA TYR A 145 -25.00 -1.07 -13.05
C TYR A 145 -25.31 -2.55 -13.24
N THR A 146 -25.45 -2.95 -14.51
CA THR A 146 -25.53 -4.34 -14.95
C THR A 146 -24.55 -4.57 -16.09
N GLY A 147 -23.56 -5.45 -15.92
CA GLY A 147 -22.59 -5.78 -16.97
C GLY A 147 -21.66 -4.64 -17.41
N GLY A 148 -21.59 -3.54 -16.64
CA GLY A 148 -20.85 -2.32 -17.01
C GLY A 148 -21.72 -1.25 -17.69
N GLU A 149 -23.02 -1.51 -17.87
CA GLU A 149 -24.00 -0.54 -18.38
C GLU A 149 -24.78 0.11 -17.24
N LEU A 150 -25.02 1.42 -17.37
CA LEU A 150 -25.81 2.19 -16.41
C LEU A 150 -27.31 1.92 -16.63
N THR A 151 -27.95 1.27 -15.65
CA THR A 151 -29.34 0.79 -15.75
C THR A 151 -30.31 1.54 -14.85
N ALA A 152 -29.83 2.10 -13.73
CA ALA A 152 -30.67 2.80 -12.78
C ALA A 152 -29.89 3.93 -12.09
N TYR A 153 -30.63 4.86 -11.49
CA TYR A 153 -30.10 5.82 -10.54
C TYR A 153 -31.06 5.99 -9.38
N GLU A 154 -30.55 6.47 -8.26
CA GLU A 154 -31.32 6.81 -7.08
C GLU A 154 -30.82 8.15 -6.53
N ASP A 155 -31.76 9.05 -6.26
CA ASP A 155 -31.47 10.39 -5.77
C ASP A 155 -31.83 10.51 -4.30
N GLU A 156 -30.94 11.11 -3.53
CA GLU A 156 -31.12 11.43 -2.13
C GLU A 156 -30.93 12.93 -1.94
N ASN A 157 -32.00 13.65 -1.60
CA ASN A 157 -31.90 15.07 -1.25
C ASN A 157 -31.43 15.18 0.20
N LEU A 158 -30.26 15.79 0.40
CA LEU A 158 -29.67 15.99 1.72
C LEU A 158 -30.00 17.38 2.29
N SER A 159 -30.43 18.31 1.43
CA SER A 159 -30.82 19.67 1.82
C SER A 159 -32.28 19.80 2.26
N ASP A 160 -33.14 18.82 1.91
CA ASP A 160 -34.55 18.82 2.28
C ASP A 160 -34.77 18.04 3.60
N PRO A 161 -35.16 18.71 4.70
CA PRO A 161 -35.39 18.07 5.99
C PRO A 161 -36.72 17.30 6.06
N ASP A 162 -37.66 17.57 5.14
CA ASP A 162 -39.02 16.99 5.15
C ASP A 162 -39.10 15.68 4.34
N GLU A 163 -38.10 15.39 3.51
CA GLU A 163 -38.01 14.10 2.79
C GLU A 163 -37.62 12.97 3.76
N GLY A 164 -38.49 11.96 3.86
CA GLY A 164 -38.31 10.82 4.76
C GLY A 164 -37.05 10.01 4.48
N ASP A 165 -36.49 9.38 5.52
CA ASP A 165 -35.28 8.56 5.42
C ASP A 165 -35.55 7.25 4.64
N THR A 166 -35.49 7.36 3.33
CA THR A 166 -35.69 6.24 2.42
C THR A 166 -34.38 5.46 2.33
N ARG A 167 -34.40 4.21 2.80
CA ARG A 167 -33.26 3.31 2.73
C ARG A 167 -32.96 3.00 1.27
N SER A 168 -31.74 3.29 0.82
CA SER A 168 -31.40 3.15 -0.60
C SER A 168 -31.49 1.71 -1.10
N ALA A 169 -32.35 1.49 -2.08
CA ALA A 169 -32.60 0.18 -2.67
C ALA A 169 -31.40 -0.28 -3.52
N LEU A 170 -30.75 0.66 -4.23
CA LEU A 170 -29.53 0.36 -4.97
C LEU A 170 -28.37 -0.01 -4.05
N LEU A 171 -28.20 0.74 -2.95
CA LEU A 171 -27.18 0.43 -1.94
C LEU A 171 -27.45 -0.92 -1.27
N ALA A 172 -28.70 -1.20 -0.88
CA ALA A 172 -29.08 -2.47 -0.28
C ALA A 172 -28.83 -3.65 -1.23
N ALA A 173 -29.26 -3.53 -2.49
CA ALA A 173 -29.03 -4.54 -3.51
C ALA A 173 -27.54 -4.82 -3.74
N GLU A 174 -26.70 -3.78 -3.74
CA GLU A 174 -25.25 -3.95 -3.90
C GLU A 174 -24.61 -4.65 -2.68
N ILE A 175 -25.07 -4.32 -1.47
CA ILE A 175 -24.59 -4.96 -0.23
C ILE A 175 -24.99 -6.44 -0.18
N GLU A 176 -26.19 -6.77 -0.64
CA GLU A 176 -26.77 -8.13 -0.65
C GLU A 176 -26.27 -9.01 -1.81
N LYS A 177 -25.60 -8.43 -2.81
CA LYS A 177 -25.07 -9.19 -3.96
C LYS A 177 -24.18 -10.35 -3.48
N PRO A 178 -24.38 -11.57 -4.04
CA PRO A 178 -23.55 -12.72 -3.70
C PRO A 178 -22.06 -12.46 -3.96
N ARG A 179 -21.24 -12.77 -2.95
CA ARG A 179 -19.78 -12.61 -3.00
C ARG A 179 -19.14 -13.92 -3.46
N VAL A 180 -19.30 -14.23 -4.74
CA VAL A 180 -18.73 -15.42 -5.39
C VAL A 180 -17.52 -15.04 -6.23
N GLY A 181 -16.44 -15.82 -6.15
CA GLY A 181 -15.20 -15.58 -6.88
C GLY A 181 -14.25 -14.65 -6.11
N PRO A 182 -13.41 -13.88 -6.82
CA PRO A 182 -12.52 -12.89 -6.20
C PRO A 182 -13.30 -11.85 -5.40
N MET A 183 -12.63 -11.26 -4.41
CA MET A 183 -13.19 -10.19 -3.62
C MET A 183 -13.47 -8.97 -4.50
N ARG A 184 -14.69 -8.46 -4.41
CA ARG A 184 -15.07 -7.20 -5.07
C ARG A 184 -14.65 -6.01 -4.23
N ASP A 185 -14.34 -4.90 -4.88
CA ASP A 185 -14.23 -3.62 -4.18
C ASP A 185 -15.59 -3.22 -3.59
N ILE A 186 -15.55 -2.43 -2.51
CA ILE A 186 -16.75 -1.98 -1.80
C ILE A 186 -16.90 -0.46 -1.86
N VAL A 187 -16.12 0.22 -2.71
CA VAL A 187 -15.97 1.69 -2.72
C VAL A 187 -17.32 2.39 -2.78
N ALA A 188 -18.26 1.90 -3.59
CA ALA A 188 -19.60 2.49 -3.73
C ALA A 188 -20.51 2.28 -2.51
N THR A 189 -20.14 1.38 -1.60
CA THR A 189 -20.97 0.90 -0.48
C THR A 189 -20.33 1.13 0.89
N ILE A 190 -19.19 1.83 0.94
CA ILE A 190 -18.52 2.21 2.20
C ILE A 190 -19.52 2.99 3.06
N GLN A 191 -19.70 2.54 4.29
CA GLN A 191 -20.56 3.21 5.26
C GLN A 191 -19.81 4.35 5.99
N PRO A 192 -20.51 5.34 6.56
CA PRO A 192 -19.87 6.47 7.24
C PRO A 192 -18.80 6.04 8.28
N GLU A 193 -19.12 5.07 9.14
CA GLU A 193 -18.21 4.59 10.18
C GLU A 193 -17.01 3.81 9.60
N GLN A 194 -17.19 3.21 8.42
CA GLN A 194 -16.10 2.58 7.69
C GLN A 194 -15.19 3.61 7.03
N ASP A 195 -15.75 4.68 6.47
CA ASP A 195 -14.97 5.78 5.88
C ASP A 195 -14.09 6.47 6.94
N GLU A 196 -14.57 6.63 8.17
CA GLU A 196 -13.75 7.10 9.29
C GLU A 196 -12.49 6.25 9.50
N ILE A 197 -12.64 4.92 9.46
CA ILE A 197 -11.51 3.98 9.59
C ILE A 197 -10.62 4.02 8.35
N VAL A 198 -11.20 4.13 7.15
CA VAL A 198 -10.44 4.21 5.88
C VAL A 198 -9.58 5.47 5.86
N ARG A 199 -10.13 6.61 6.24
CA ARG A 199 -9.46 7.92 6.18
C ARG A 199 -8.70 8.31 7.45
N ALA A 200 -8.70 7.48 8.49
CA ALA A 200 -7.92 7.76 9.71
C ALA A 200 -6.43 7.95 9.39
N ASP A 201 -5.76 8.81 10.16
CA ASP A 201 -4.38 9.23 9.90
C ASP A 201 -3.39 8.03 9.84
N ILE A 202 -2.29 8.20 9.11
CA ILE A 202 -1.26 7.17 8.97
C ILE A 202 -0.44 6.96 10.27
N SER A 203 -0.48 7.91 11.20
CA SER A 203 0.22 7.79 12.48
C SER A 203 -0.48 6.80 13.42
N GLY A 204 0.30 5.86 13.94
CA GLY A 204 -0.15 4.87 14.92
C GLY A 204 -0.66 3.57 14.30
N THR A 205 -1.27 2.75 15.17
CA THR A 205 -1.77 1.41 14.84
C THR A 205 -3.29 1.41 14.96
N VAL A 206 -3.97 0.96 13.90
CA VAL A 206 -5.44 0.84 13.88
C VAL A 206 -5.82 -0.64 13.94
N CYS A 207 -6.67 -1.00 14.91
CA CYS A 207 -7.25 -2.34 15.01
C CYS A 207 -8.72 -2.29 14.60
N VAL A 208 -9.10 -3.03 13.56
CA VAL A 208 -10.48 -3.09 13.06
C VAL A 208 -11.15 -4.37 13.54
N GLN A 209 -12.02 -4.24 14.55
CA GLN A 209 -12.75 -5.35 15.15
C GLN A 209 -14.26 -5.23 14.86
N GLY A 210 -14.90 -6.36 14.55
CA GLY A 210 -16.32 -6.39 14.19
C GLY A 210 -16.81 -7.80 13.90
N ALA A 211 -18.13 -8.00 13.90
CA ALA A 211 -18.77 -9.29 13.66
C ALA A 211 -18.41 -9.89 12.29
N PRO A 212 -18.52 -11.22 12.09
CA PRO A 212 -18.39 -11.82 10.75
C PRO A 212 -19.29 -11.11 9.72
N GLY A 213 -18.81 -10.94 8.49
CA GLY A 213 -19.58 -10.29 7.41
C GLY A 213 -19.53 -8.76 7.35
N THR A 214 -19.05 -8.07 8.39
CA THR A 214 -18.98 -6.59 8.46
C THR A 214 -17.98 -5.91 7.51
N GLY A 215 -17.33 -6.65 6.61
CA GLY A 215 -16.44 -6.06 5.60
C GLY A 215 -15.05 -5.62 6.09
N LYS A 216 -14.60 -6.06 7.27
CA LYS A 216 -13.28 -5.68 7.85
C LYS A 216 -12.10 -5.76 6.88
N THR A 217 -11.96 -6.88 6.18
CA THR A 217 -10.90 -7.06 5.17
C THR A 217 -11.00 -6.03 4.07
N ALA A 218 -12.22 -5.72 3.63
CA ALA A 218 -12.48 -4.73 2.60
C ALA A 218 -12.06 -3.35 3.10
N VAL A 219 -12.53 -2.96 4.29
CA VAL A 219 -12.15 -1.70 4.95
C VAL A 219 -10.63 -1.57 5.08
N GLY A 220 -9.93 -2.64 5.49
CA GLY A 220 -8.47 -2.65 5.57
C GLY A 220 -7.77 -2.41 4.23
N LEU A 221 -8.25 -3.04 3.15
CA LEU A 221 -7.68 -2.86 1.81
C LEU A 221 -7.98 -1.49 1.23
N HIS A 222 -9.18 -0.96 1.46
CA HIS A 222 -9.54 0.39 1.03
C HIS A 222 -8.76 1.44 1.81
N ARG A 223 -8.52 1.22 3.11
CA ARG A 223 -7.59 2.02 3.92
C ARG A 223 -6.20 2.05 3.29
N VAL A 224 -5.65 0.89 2.91
CA VAL A 224 -4.34 0.83 2.24
C VAL A 224 -4.34 1.66 0.95
N ALA A 225 -5.37 1.51 0.11
CA ALA A 225 -5.48 2.28 -1.13
C ALA A 225 -5.63 3.81 -0.89
N TYR A 226 -6.36 4.21 0.15
CA TYR A 226 -6.45 5.62 0.56
C TYR A 226 -5.11 6.15 1.05
N LEU A 227 -4.38 5.41 1.88
CA LEU A 227 -3.08 5.83 2.39
C LEU A 227 -2.03 5.94 1.28
N LEU A 228 -2.05 5.05 0.30
CA LEU A 228 -1.19 5.11 -0.89
C LEU A 228 -1.45 6.34 -1.75
N TYR A 229 -2.71 6.77 -1.82
CA TYR A 229 -3.10 8.02 -2.46
C TYR A 229 -2.66 9.24 -1.63
N ALA A 230 -3.11 9.35 -0.37
CA ALA A 230 -2.92 10.52 0.47
C ALA A 230 -1.45 10.72 0.92
N HIS A 231 -0.66 9.65 0.98
CA HIS A 231 0.74 9.66 1.43
C HIS A 231 1.70 9.02 0.43
N ARG A 232 1.43 9.21 -0.87
CA ARG A 232 2.18 8.60 -1.98
C ARG A 232 3.70 8.78 -1.84
N GLU A 233 4.17 9.98 -1.57
CA GLU A 233 5.61 10.27 -1.45
C GLU A 233 6.29 9.50 -0.31
N ARG A 234 5.59 9.35 0.81
CA ARG A 234 6.10 8.66 2.00
C ARG A 234 6.14 7.15 1.76
N LEU A 235 5.05 6.59 1.23
CA LEU A 235 4.90 5.16 1.03
C LEU A 235 5.68 4.63 -0.18
N ALA A 236 5.91 5.45 -1.21
CA ALA A 236 6.79 5.08 -2.33
C ALA A 236 8.23 4.76 -1.88
N ARG A 237 8.69 5.33 -0.75
CA ARG A 237 10.03 5.08 -0.20
C ARG A 237 10.09 3.87 0.73
N THR A 238 9.04 3.61 1.50
CA THR A 238 9.01 2.55 2.52
C THR A 238 8.39 1.24 2.03
N GLY A 239 7.59 1.29 0.96
CA GLY A 239 6.77 0.17 0.50
C GLY A 239 5.57 -0.11 1.40
N THR A 240 4.68 -0.98 0.92
CA THR A 240 3.51 -1.47 1.67
C THR A 240 3.46 -3.00 1.57
N LEU A 241 3.21 -3.66 2.70
CA LEU A 241 3.12 -5.12 2.80
C LEU A 241 1.77 -5.54 3.39
N VAL A 242 1.02 -6.35 2.67
CA VAL A 242 -0.18 -7.03 3.16
C VAL A 242 0.18 -8.46 3.54
N VAL A 243 -0.04 -8.80 4.81
CA VAL A 243 0.24 -10.15 5.32
C VAL A 243 -1.05 -10.95 5.45
N GLY A 244 -1.14 -12.06 4.73
CA GLY A 244 -2.28 -12.98 4.75
C GLY A 244 -2.00 -14.27 5.53
N PRO A 245 -3.04 -15.01 5.94
CA PRO A 245 -2.88 -16.30 6.61
C PRO A 245 -2.45 -17.43 5.68
N ASN A 246 -2.77 -17.35 4.38
CA ASN A 246 -2.43 -18.33 3.36
C ASN A 246 -2.56 -17.74 1.94
N ARG A 247 -2.02 -18.43 0.93
CA ARG A 247 -2.06 -17.98 -0.48
C ARG A 247 -3.46 -17.90 -1.06
N SER A 248 -4.38 -18.81 -0.69
CA SER A 248 -5.76 -18.77 -1.19
C SER A 248 -6.49 -17.49 -0.75
N PHE A 249 -6.23 -17.03 0.48
CA PHE A 249 -6.75 -15.75 0.97
C PHE A 249 -6.13 -14.57 0.22
N LEU A 250 -4.81 -14.59 -0.02
CA LEU A 250 -4.14 -13.53 -0.79
C LEU A 250 -4.71 -13.45 -2.21
N GLN A 251 -4.87 -14.59 -2.88
CA GLN A 251 -5.47 -14.66 -4.22
C GLN A 251 -6.92 -14.16 -4.23
N TYR A 252 -7.69 -14.43 -3.16
CA TYR A 252 -9.05 -13.92 -3.04
C TYR A 252 -9.08 -12.37 -2.99
N ILE A 253 -8.14 -11.74 -2.29
CA ILE A 253 -8.07 -10.27 -2.16
C ILE A 253 -7.26 -9.58 -3.26
N GLU A 254 -6.53 -10.34 -4.07
CA GLU A 254 -5.52 -9.84 -5.02
C GLU A 254 -6.08 -8.81 -6.00
N GLN A 255 -7.36 -8.93 -6.38
CA GLN A 255 -7.98 -8.06 -7.37
C GLN A 255 -8.45 -6.70 -6.81
N VAL A 256 -8.54 -6.53 -5.49
CA VAL A 256 -9.09 -5.31 -4.89
C VAL A 256 -8.16 -4.12 -5.10
N LEU A 257 -6.87 -4.25 -4.75
CA LEU A 257 -5.92 -3.14 -4.85
C LEU A 257 -5.64 -2.72 -6.31
N PRO A 258 -5.42 -3.65 -7.27
CA PRO A 258 -5.30 -3.31 -8.68
C PRO A 258 -6.55 -2.62 -9.25
N ALA A 259 -7.76 -3.05 -8.84
CA ALA A 259 -9.00 -2.39 -9.27
C ALA A 259 -9.11 -0.94 -8.75
N LEU A 260 -8.38 -0.59 -7.70
CA LEU A 260 -8.26 0.76 -7.13
C LEU A 260 -7.04 1.53 -7.69
N GLY A 261 -6.33 0.96 -8.66
CA GLY A 261 -5.16 1.58 -9.29
C GLY A 261 -3.84 1.37 -8.54
N GLU A 262 -3.80 0.50 -7.53
CA GLU A 262 -2.62 0.26 -6.70
C GLU A 262 -1.90 -1.04 -7.10
N LEU A 263 -0.75 -0.92 -7.78
CA LEU A 263 0.00 -2.05 -8.33
C LEU A 263 1.24 -2.46 -7.50
N ASP A 264 1.71 -1.59 -6.60
CA ASP A 264 3.00 -1.74 -5.91
C ASP A 264 2.89 -2.30 -4.46
N VAL A 265 1.81 -3.02 -4.15
CA VAL A 265 1.62 -3.59 -2.81
C VAL A 265 2.16 -5.01 -2.74
N ALA A 266 3.20 -5.22 -1.94
CA ALA A 266 3.73 -6.55 -1.68
C ALA A 266 2.72 -7.37 -0.86
N GLN A 267 2.56 -8.64 -1.21
CA GLN A 267 1.74 -9.58 -0.46
C GLN A 267 2.57 -10.77 -0.06
N ALA A 268 2.46 -11.18 1.21
CA ALA A 268 3.15 -12.36 1.71
C ALA A 268 2.32 -13.07 2.75
N THR A 269 2.54 -14.37 2.89
CA THR A 269 2.06 -15.14 4.03
C THR A 269 3.07 -15.06 5.18
N VAL A 270 2.62 -15.34 6.40
CA VAL A 270 3.52 -15.44 7.55
C VAL A 270 4.63 -16.46 7.29
N GLN A 271 4.32 -17.57 6.61
CA GLN A 271 5.26 -18.61 6.25
C GLN A 271 6.32 -18.12 5.26
N GLU A 272 5.95 -17.32 4.26
CA GLU A 272 6.91 -16.76 3.29
C GLU A 272 7.85 -15.73 3.94
N LEU A 273 7.37 -14.96 4.93
CA LEU A 273 8.21 -14.00 5.66
C LEU A 273 9.31 -14.67 6.50
N VAL A 274 9.12 -15.94 6.88
CA VAL A 274 10.08 -16.69 7.70
C VAL A 274 10.70 -17.88 6.97
N GLY A 275 10.36 -18.08 5.70
CA GLY A 275 10.66 -19.26 4.87
C GLY A 275 12.12 -19.41 4.45
N HIS A 276 13.05 -18.79 5.17
CA HIS A 276 14.49 -18.91 4.92
C HIS A 276 15.08 -20.27 5.36
N VAL A 277 14.25 -21.15 5.94
CA VAL A 277 14.65 -22.45 6.47
C VAL A 277 13.68 -23.51 5.99
N GLU A 278 14.23 -24.65 5.56
CA GLU A 278 13.44 -25.82 5.17
C GLU A 278 12.57 -26.31 6.34
N VAL A 279 11.26 -26.43 6.10
CA VAL A 279 10.30 -26.92 7.10
C VAL A 279 10.41 -28.44 7.19
N ARG A 280 10.91 -28.94 8.32
CA ARG A 280 11.16 -30.38 8.55
C ARG A 280 10.00 -31.12 9.22
N GLY A 281 8.94 -30.42 9.61
CA GLY A 281 7.79 -31.02 10.28
C GLY A 281 6.81 -29.96 10.80
N ALA A 282 5.65 -30.42 11.25
CA ALA A 282 4.62 -29.59 11.87
C ALA A 282 4.52 -29.90 13.36
N ASP A 283 4.42 -28.85 14.18
CA ASP A 283 4.24 -28.97 15.62
C ASP A 283 2.78 -29.25 15.98
N SER A 284 2.55 -29.82 17.17
CA SER A 284 1.21 -29.85 17.76
C SER A 284 0.71 -28.43 18.08
N ALA A 285 -0.61 -28.25 18.16
CA ALA A 285 -1.21 -26.95 18.46
C ALA A 285 -0.74 -26.35 19.80
N GLU A 286 -0.47 -27.21 20.78
CA GLU A 286 0.09 -26.79 22.08
C GLU A 286 1.52 -26.28 21.95
N ALA A 287 2.38 -27.03 21.26
CA ALA A 287 3.77 -26.64 21.01
C ALA A 287 3.85 -25.36 20.17
N ALA A 288 3.01 -25.21 19.15
CA ALA A 288 2.92 -24.01 18.32
C ALA A 288 2.55 -22.78 19.16
N ARG A 289 1.61 -22.91 20.11
CA ARG A 289 1.23 -21.81 21.02
C ARG A 289 2.39 -21.36 21.90
N ILE A 290 3.15 -22.30 22.46
CA ILE A 290 4.32 -22.00 23.29
C ILE A 290 5.42 -21.36 22.46
N LYS A 291 5.69 -21.87 21.24
CA LYS A 291 6.69 -21.33 20.32
C LYS A 291 6.33 -19.95 19.77
N GLY A 292 5.05 -19.65 19.61
CA GLY A 292 4.54 -18.34 19.18
C GLY A 292 4.49 -17.27 20.28
N ASP A 293 4.76 -17.63 21.54
CA ASP A 293 4.76 -16.69 22.66
C ASP A 293 6.03 -15.82 22.65
N ALA A 294 5.90 -14.53 22.98
CA ALA A 294 7.02 -13.60 23.02
C ALA A 294 8.15 -14.04 23.98
N ARG A 295 7.84 -14.86 25.01
CA ARG A 295 8.84 -15.45 25.91
C ARG A 295 9.81 -16.39 25.18
N MET A 296 9.41 -16.99 24.06
CA MET A 296 10.27 -17.85 23.24
C MET A 296 11.49 -17.08 22.72
N ALA A 297 11.38 -15.77 22.47
CA ALA A 297 12.52 -14.94 22.09
C ALA A 297 13.64 -14.97 23.14
N ARG A 298 13.30 -15.02 24.44
CA ARG A 298 14.28 -15.14 25.53
C ARG A 298 14.92 -16.52 25.56
N VAL A 299 14.12 -17.57 25.33
CA VAL A 299 14.62 -18.95 25.26
C VAL A 299 15.61 -19.09 24.10
N LEU A 300 15.25 -18.62 22.90
CA LEU A 300 16.13 -18.63 21.73
C LEU A 300 17.40 -17.83 21.97
N ARG A 301 17.29 -16.64 22.57
CA ARG A 301 18.47 -15.83 22.94
C ARG A 301 19.41 -16.59 23.87
N ASN A 302 18.87 -17.24 24.89
CA ASN A 302 19.66 -18.01 25.84
C ASN A 302 20.26 -19.26 25.19
N ALA A 303 19.51 -19.97 24.34
CA ALA A 303 19.97 -21.15 23.63
C ALA A 303 21.14 -20.84 22.68
N VAL A 304 21.02 -19.77 21.89
CA VAL A 304 22.11 -19.32 21.01
C VAL A 304 23.34 -18.90 21.82
N ARG A 305 23.15 -18.18 22.93
CA ARG A 305 24.28 -17.78 23.81
C ARG A 305 24.89 -18.94 24.58
N ALA A 306 24.14 -19.98 24.91
CA ALA A 306 24.64 -21.18 25.57
C ALA A 306 25.60 -21.98 24.68
N GLY A 307 25.53 -21.82 23.35
CA GLY A 307 26.49 -22.40 22.41
C GLY A 307 27.85 -21.71 22.39
N ILE A 308 28.01 -20.56 23.06
CA ILE A 308 29.28 -19.83 23.12
C ILE A 308 30.24 -20.58 24.05
N THR A 309 31.35 -21.04 23.49
CA THR A 309 32.43 -21.68 24.25
C THR A 309 33.56 -20.68 24.45
N LEU A 310 34.04 -20.53 25.69
CA LEU A 310 35.18 -19.65 25.97
C LEU A 310 36.48 -20.30 25.47
N PRO A 311 37.41 -19.52 24.90
CA PRO A 311 38.67 -20.02 24.40
C PRO A 311 39.54 -20.53 25.55
N THR A 312 39.93 -21.80 25.50
CA THR A 312 40.89 -22.41 26.44
C THR A 312 42.32 -22.39 25.91
N GLU A 313 42.47 -22.22 24.60
CA GLU A 313 43.73 -22.23 23.89
C GLU A 313 44.10 -20.83 23.37
N PRO A 314 45.40 -20.52 23.29
CA PRO A 314 45.90 -19.29 22.66
C PRO A 314 45.61 -19.27 21.15
N CYS A 315 45.43 -18.08 20.60
CA CYS A 315 45.49 -17.87 19.15
C CYS A 315 46.92 -17.54 18.76
N VAL A 316 47.48 -18.28 17.78
CA VAL A 316 48.83 -18.04 17.28
C VAL A 316 48.77 -17.69 15.80
N VAL A 317 49.30 -16.52 15.45
CA VAL A 317 49.42 -16.05 14.07
C VAL A 317 50.89 -16.04 13.68
N VAL A 318 51.22 -16.71 12.58
CA VAL A 318 52.59 -16.75 12.04
C VAL A 318 52.72 -15.73 10.91
N ARG A 319 53.72 -14.85 10.99
CA ARG A 319 54.06 -13.90 9.93
C ARG A 319 55.56 -13.90 9.70
N GLY A 320 56.00 -14.35 8.52
CA GLY A 320 57.41 -14.59 8.25
C GLY A 320 58.01 -15.63 9.20
N SER A 321 59.11 -15.28 9.87
CA SER A 321 59.76 -16.12 10.88
C SER A 321 59.22 -15.92 12.31
N ARG A 322 58.36 -14.93 12.53
CA ARG A 322 57.84 -14.59 13.87
C ARG A 322 56.46 -15.20 14.12
N ARG A 323 56.21 -15.51 15.39
CA ARG A 323 54.92 -16.02 15.88
C ARG A 323 54.35 -15.04 16.89
N TRP A 324 53.14 -14.56 16.61
CA TRP A 324 52.39 -13.65 17.47
C TRP A 324 51.34 -14.45 18.21
N ARG A 325 51.37 -14.42 19.54
CA ARG A 325 50.47 -15.19 20.40
C ARG A 325 49.53 -14.26 21.14
N VAL A 326 48.23 -14.46 20.94
CA VAL A 326 47.18 -13.92 21.81
C VAL A 326 46.82 -15.01 22.82
N PRO A 327 47.13 -14.81 24.12
CA PRO A 327 46.86 -15.80 25.14
C PRO A 327 45.34 -15.98 25.35
N ALA A 328 44.95 -17.15 25.85
CA ALA A 328 43.55 -17.51 26.03
C ALA A 328 42.76 -16.51 26.91
N TYR A 329 43.38 -15.97 27.97
CA TYR A 329 42.72 -14.99 28.86
C TYR A 329 42.32 -13.70 28.13
N GLU A 330 43.12 -13.24 27.17
CA GLU A 330 42.85 -12.02 26.39
C GLU A 330 41.74 -12.28 25.36
N LEU A 331 41.72 -13.48 24.76
CA LEU A 331 40.62 -13.91 23.91
C LEU A 331 39.31 -14.06 24.71
N GLU A 332 39.38 -14.59 25.92
CA GLU A 332 38.25 -14.71 26.84
C GLU A 332 37.66 -13.33 27.16
N GLU A 333 38.51 -12.35 27.45
CA GLU A 333 38.10 -10.96 27.70
C GLU A 333 37.39 -10.36 26.49
N ILE A 334 37.96 -10.50 25.28
CA ILE A 334 37.33 -10.04 24.03
C ILE A 334 35.94 -10.66 23.84
N VAL A 335 35.80 -11.96 24.09
CA VAL A 335 34.51 -12.67 23.97
C VAL A 335 33.52 -12.18 25.03
N ARG A 336 33.95 -12.05 26.30
CA ARG A 336 33.10 -11.54 27.38
C ARG A 336 32.62 -10.12 27.12
N GLU A 337 33.47 -9.24 26.60
CA GLU A 337 33.07 -7.89 26.20
C GLU A 337 32.00 -7.90 25.10
N LEU A 338 32.17 -8.74 24.07
CA LEU A 338 31.19 -8.86 22.99
C LEU A 338 29.86 -9.44 23.49
N MET A 339 29.89 -10.36 24.46
CA MET A 339 28.70 -10.91 25.10
C MET A 339 27.97 -9.90 26.00
N ALA A 340 28.72 -9.03 26.68
CA ALA A 340 28.18 -8.00 27.56
C ALA A 340 27.49 -6.87 26.78
N ARG A 341 27.91 -6.64 25.53
CA ARG A 341 27.26 -5.67 24.63
C ARG A 341 25.90 -6.22 24.16
N GLU A 342 24.90 -5.34 24.09
CA GLU A 342 23.58 -5.64 23.50
C GLU A 342 23.61 -5.62 21.96
N ILE A 343 24.62 -6.26 21.37
CA ILE A 343 24.75 -6.41 19.92
C ILE A 343 24.10 -7.72 19.44
N ARG A 344 23.66 -7.74 18.18
CA ARG A 344 23.12 -8.95 17.54
C ARG A 344 24.20 -10.04 17.46
N TYR A 345 23.82 -11.30 17.64
CA TYR A 345 24.76 -12.43 17.66
C TYR A 345 25.62 -12.52 16.39
N GLY A 346 25.02 -12.41 15.20
CA GLY A 346 25.76 -12.44 13.93
C GLY A 346 26.80 -11.30 13.82
N ALA A 347 26.42 -10.07 14.21
CA ALA A 347 27.34 -8.94 14.23
C ALA A 347 28.49 -9.13 15.24
N ALA A 348 28.21 -9.73 16.40
CA ALA A 348 29.24 -10.09 17.37
C ALA A 348 30.22 -11.15 16.80
N ALA A 349 29.69 -12.15 16.10
CA ALA A 349 30.47 -13.20 15.45
C ALA A 349 31.37 -12.63 14.34
N GLU A 350 30.89 -11.66 13.56
CA GLU A 350 31.69 -10.96 12.54
C GLU A 350 32.75 -10.02 13.13
N ALA A 351 32.44 -9.38 14.26
CA ALA A 351 33.35 -8.47 14.96
C ALA A 351 34.49 -9.20 15.70
N LEU A 352 34.28 -10.44 16.14
CA LEU A 352 35.26 -11.20 16.92
C LEU A 352 36.60 -11.39 16.17
N PRO A 353 36.65 -11.87 14.92
CA PRO A 353 37.89 -11.94 14.15
C PRO A 353 38.62 -10.59 14.01
N GLN A 354 37.87 -9.50 13.85
CA GLN A 354 38.44 -8.15 13.72
C GLN A 354 39.13 -7.71 15.02
N ARG A 355 38.51 -8.00 16.17
CA ARG A 355 39.08 -7.69 17.49
C ARG A 355 40.31 -8.52 17.80
N ILE A 356 40.29 -9.82 17.46
CA ILE A 356 41.46 -10.69 17.58
C ILE A 356 42.60 -10.19 16.67
N ALA A 357 42.29 -9.83 15.42
CA ALA A 357 43.28 -9.27 14.49
C ALA A 357 43.88 -7.96 15.01
N HIS A 358 43.07 -7.08 15.58
CA HIS A 358 43.55 -5.86 16.22
C HIS A 358 44.49 -6.16 17.40
N ALA A 359 44.13 -7.10 18.28
CA ALA A 359 45.00 -7.53 19.38
C ALA A 359 46.36 -8.07 18.88
N VAL A 360 46.35 -8.82 17.77
CA VAL A 360 47.58 -9.26 17.10
C VAL A 360 48.39 -8.06 16.60
N LEU A 361 47.77 -7.13 15.87
CA LEU A 361 48.44 -5.93 15.34
C LEU A 361 49.07 -5.08 16.44
N VAL A 362 48.37 -4.86 17.54
CA VAL A 362 48.91 -4.13 18.70
C VAL A 362 50.16 -4.85 19.25
N LYS A 363 50.16 -6.18 19.35
CA LYS A 363 51.36 -6.92 19.75
C LYS A 363 52.49 -6.80 18.72
N MET A 364 52.17 -6.75 17.43
CA MET A 364 53.16 -6.53 16.36
C MET A 364 53.85 -5.18 16.49
N GLU A 365 53.08 -4.12 16.74
CA GLU A 365 53.58 -2.77 16.96
C GLU A 365 54.50 -2.70 18.19
N HIS A 366 54.09 -3.31 19.31
CA HIS A 366 54.93 -3.40 20.51
C HIS A 366 56.24 -4.19 20.27
N GLY A 367 56.25 -5.11 19.30
CA GLY A 367 57.44 -5.84 18.86
C GLY A 367 58.27 -5.13 17.78
N GLY A 368 57.95 -3.87 17.47
CA GLY A 368 58.70 -3.01 16.55
C GLY A 368 58.41 -3.24 15.06
N GLU A 369 57.33 -3.93 14.70
CA GLU A 369 56.86 -4.04 13.31
C GLU A 369 55.83 -2.97 12.97
N ALA A 370 56.05 -2.25 11.85
CA ALA A 370 55.07 -1.30 11.35
C ALA A 370 53.87 -2.04 10.70
N PRO A 371 52.62 -1.62 10.98
CA PRO A 371 51.43 -2.24 10.41
C PRO A 371 51.32 -1.87 8.93
N THR A 372 51.70 -2.77 8.02
CA THR A 372 51.41 -2.60 6.59
C THR A 372 49.96 -2.94 6.29
N THR A 373 49.28 -2.07 5.56
CA THR A 373 47.83 -1.96 5.27
C THR A 373 47.16 -3.14 4.52
N GLY A 374 47.76 -4.33 4.49
CA GLY A 374 47.31 -5.44 3.65
C GLY A 374 47.29 -6.78 4.37
N CYS A 375 46.45 -6.93 5.40
CA CYS A 375 46.20 -8.23 6.03
C CYS A 375 44.78 -8.70 5.70
N ARG A 376 44.56 -9.21 4.47
CA ARG A 376 43.43 -10.11 4.20
C ARG A 376 43.80 -11.49 4.71
N THR A 377 43.42 -11.79 5.94
CA THR A 377 43.57 -13.12 6.54
C THR A 377 42.61 -14.08 5.84
N ARG A 378 43.14 -15.02 5.05
CA ARG A 378 42.39 -16.16 4.52
C ARG A 378 42.35 -17.23 5.60
N TRP A 379 41.17 -17.51 6.12
CA TRP A 379 40.94 -18.53 7.15
C TRP A 379 40.86 -19.93 6.53
N PRO A 380 41.45 -20.98 7.12
CA PRO A 380 41.16 -22.35 6.73
C PRO A 380 39.80 -22.75 7.34
N GLY A 381 38.80 -22.97 6.49
CA GLY A 381 37.50 -23.54 6.91
C GLY A 381 36.23 -22.84 6.41
N THR A 382 36.32 -21.82 5.55
CA THR A 382 35.15 -21.28 4.85
C THR A 382 34.89 -22.11 3.57
N PRO A 383 33.76 -22.81 3.43
CA PRO A 383 33.37 -23.36 2.13
C PRO A 383 33.02 -22.21 1.16
N PRO A 384 33.09 -22.44 -0.16
CA PRO A 384 32.83 -21.43 -1.18
C PRO A 384 31.42 -20.82 -1.09
#